data_AF-A0A1Y3BEB9-F1
#
_entry.id   AF-A0A1Y3BEB9-F1
#
_cell.length_a   1.000
_cell.length_b   1.000
_cell.length_c   1.000
_cell.angle_alpha   90.00
_cell.angle_beta   90.00
_cell.angle_gamma   90.00
#
_symmetry.space_group_name_H-M   'P 1'
#
loop_
_entity.id
_entity.type
_entity.pdbx_description
1 polymer ?
#
loop_
_entity_poly.entity_id
_entity_poly.type
_entity_poly.pdbx_seq_one_letter_code
_entity_poly.pdbx_strand_id
1 'polypeptide(L)'
;PPVINEELTSSDTIVDELSKVSLRCATIGYPTPTITWRRENGKSLNLGQYGGKKIAEPKWQGEYLNITQVKRDDMGAYLCIANNGVQPAVSKRIVLQVNCMLNI
;
A
#
# COMPACT_ATOMS: atom_id res chain seq x y z
N PRO A 1 -8.34 -15.06 -14.78
CA PRO A 1 -8.54 -13.90 -13.87
C PRO A 1 -7.27 -13.70 -13.02
N PRO A 2 -7.04 -12.49 -12.47
CA PRO A 2 -5.93 -12.26 -11.55
C PRO A 2 -6.15 -13.00 -10.22
N VAL A 3 -5.06 -13.46 -9.60
CA VAL A 3 -5.07 -14.13 -8.29
C VAL A 3 -3.94 -13.55 -7.42
N ILE A 4 -4.23 -13.31 -6.14
CA ILE A 4 -3.25 -12.81 -5.17
C ILE A 4 -2.46 -13.98 -4.61
N ASN A 5 -1.14 -13.86 -4.60
CA ASN A 5 -0.27 -14.77 -3.87
C ASN A 5 -0.18 -14.29 -2.42
N GLU A 6 -0.92 -14.95 -1.54
CA GLU A 6 -1.05 -14.59 -0.12
C GLU A 6 0.26 -14.76 0.67
N GLU A 7 1.13 -15.70 0.26
CA GLU A 7 2.42 -15.94 0.93
C GLU A 7 3.42 -14.82 0.67
N LEU A 8 3.36 -14.23 -0.54
CA LEU A 8 4.27 -13.16 -0.96
C LEU A 8 3.69 -11.75 -0.78
N THR A 9 2.41 -11.64 -0.46
CA THR A 9 1.72 -10.36 -0.23
C THR A 9 1.81 -9.99 1.24
N SER A 10 2.07 -8.72 1.54
CA SER A 10 2.10 -8.23 2.92
C SER A 10 0.78 -8.49 3.64
N SER A 11 0.88 -8.86 4.91
CA SER A 11 -0.24 -8.87 5.86
C SER A 11 -0.36 -7.52 6.59
N ASP A 12 -1.32 -7.42 7.51
CA ASP A 12 -1.42 -6.30 8.42
C ASP A 12 -0.08 -6.04 9.11
N THR A 13 0.34 -4.78 9.11
CA THR A 13 1.70 -4.38 9.46
C THR A 13 1.67 -3.29 10.53
N ILE A 14 2.52 -3.45 11.56
CA ILE A 14 2.79 -2.42 12.57
C ILE A 14 4.18 -1.84 12.26
N VAL A 15 4.30 -0.52 12.23
CA VAL A 15 5.56 0.17 11.92
C VAL A 15 5.77 1.37 12.83
N ASP A 16 7.00 1.68 13.21
CA ASP A 16 7.30 2.84 14.06
C ASP A 16 7.13 4.16 13.31
N GLU A 17 6.65 5.19 14.02
CA GLU A 17 6.59 6.56 13.52
C GLU A 17 7.97 7.03 13.03
N LEU A 18 8.01 7.83 11.97
CA LEU A 18 9.21 8.34 11.27
C LEU A 18 10.06 7.29 10.53
N SER A 19 9.76 6.00 10.67
CA SER A 19 10.48 4.95 9.95
C SER A 19 9.97 4.78 8.51
N LYS A 20 10.33 3.68 7.85
CA LYS A 20 9.95 3.34 6.47
C LYS A 20 9.22 2.00 6.46
N VAL A 21 8.23 1.87 5.59
CA VAL A 21 7.54 0.60 5.32
C VAL A 21 7.40 0.37 3.82
N SER A 22 7.53 -0.87 3.40
CA SER A 22 7.23 -1.31 2.04
C SER A 22 6.14 -2.37 2.11
N LEU A 23 4.95 -2.07 1.58
CA LEU A 23 3.87 -3.04 1.45
C LEU A 23 3.96 -3.67 0.07
N ARG A 24 4.02 -5.01 0.02
CA ARG A 24 4.09 -5.79 -1.21
C ARG A 24 2.73 -6.40 -1.52
N CYS A 25 2.39 -6.46 -2.81
CA CYS A 25 1.26 -7.21 -3.31
C CYS A 25 1.76 -8.03 -4.50
N ALA A 26 1.74 -9.35 -4.35
CA ALA A 26 2.22 -10.27 -5.38
C ALA A 26 1.02 -10.96 -6.01
N THR A 27 1.00 -11.03 -7.35
CA THR A 27 -0.15 -11.54 -8.09
C THR A 27 0.28 -12.39 -9.26
N ILE A 28 -0.53 -13.37 -9.60
CA ILE A 28 -0.39 -14.19 -10.82
C ILE A 28 -1.64 -14.00 -11.69
N GLY A 29 -1.51 -14.30 -12.98
CA GLY A 29 -2.63 -14.27 -13.92
C GLY A 29 -2.15 -14.01 -15.35
N TYR A 30 -3.04 -14.29 -16.30
CA TYR A 30 -2.82 -13.99 -17.72
C TYR A 30 -4.04 -13.24 -18.31
N PRO A 31 -3.84 -12.11 -19.01
CA PRO A 31 -2.58 -11.34 -19.12
C PRO A 31 -2.00 -10.94 -17.75
N THR A 32 -0.72 -10.55 -17.69
CA THR A 32 -0.07 -10.18 -16.42
C THR A 32 -0.84 -9.04 -15.74
N PRO A 33 -1.29 -9.19 -14.48
CA PRO A 33 -2.06 -8.15 -13.80
C PRO A 33 -1.25 -6.90 -13.51
N THR A 34 -1.88 -5.74 -13.69
CA THR A 34 -1.39 -4.47 -13.15
C THR A 34 -1.90 -4.31 -11.71
N ILE A 35 -1.03 -3.83 -10.83
CA ILE A 35 -1.33 -3.63 -9.41
C ILE A 35 -1.46 -2.14 -9.13
N THR A 36 -2.59 -1.77 -8.52
CA THR A 36 -2.86 -0.39 -8.06
C THR A 36 -3.11 -0.38 -6.57
N TRP A 37 -2.37 0.46 -5.86
CA TRP A 37 -2.56 0.77 -4.46
C TRP A 37 -3.43 2.00 -4.27
N ARG A 38 -4.28 1.99 -3.24
CA ARG A 38 -5.00 3.17 -2.73
C ARG A 38 -5.34 2.99 -1.25
N ARG A 39 -5.64 4.09 -0.56
CA ARG A 39 -6.25 4.00 0.77
C ARG A 39 -7.74 3.66 0.64
N GLU A 40 -8.24 2.83 1.55
CA GLU A 40 -9.65 2.45 1.61
C GLU A 40 -10.55 3.68 1.85
N ASN A 41 -10.09 4.59 2.72
CA ASN A 41 -10.78 5.83 3.08
C ASN A 41 -10.67 6.96 2.03
N GLY A 42 -10.00 6.72 0.89
CA GLY A 42 -9.85 7.70 -0.18
C GLY A 42 -8.83 8.82 0.05
N LYS A 43 -8.12 8.84 1.19
CA LYS A 43 -6.99 9.77 1.41
C LYS A 43 -5.85 9.46 0.44
N SER A 44 -5.05 10.48 0.12
CA SER A 44 -3.81 10.29 -0.66
C SER A 44 -2.80 9.40 0.09
N LEU A 45 -2.05 8.63 -0.69
CA LEU A 45 -0.90 7.85 -0.24
C LEU A 45 0.26 8.79 0.05
N ASN A 46 0.94 8.63 1.18
CA ASN A 46 2.20 9.29 1.46
C ASN A 46 3.33 8.58 0.69
N LEU A 47 3.82 9.19 -0.40
CA LEU A 47 4.91 8.66 -1.22
C LEU A 47 6.27 9.26 -0.84
N GLY A 48 6.35 9.92 0.32
CA GLY A 48 7.56 10.55 0.82
C GLY A 48 7.74 12.00 0.37
N GLN A 49 8.99 12.40 0.20
CA GLN A 49 9.36 13.78 -0.15
C GLN A 49 10.46 13.78 -1.21
N TYR A 50 10.35 14.67 -2.19
CA TYR A 50 11.39 14.92 -3.20
C TYR A 50 11.66 16.42 -3.28
N GLY A 51 12.93 16.83 -3.16
CA GLY A 51 13.31 18.24 -3.15
C GLY A 51 12.62 19.07 -2.05
N GLY A 52 12.32 18.47 -0.89
CA GLY A 52 11.58 19.12 0.21
C GLY A 52 10.07 19.24 0.00
N LYS A 53 9.53 18.80 -1.15
CA LYS A 53 8.10 18.77 -1.43
C LYS A 53 7.53 17.40 -1.06
N LYS A 54 6.44 17.39 -0.27
CA LYS A 54 5.66 16.17 -0.02
C LYS A 54 5.05 15.67 -1.32
N ILE A 55 5.20 14.37 -1.58
CA ILE A 55 4.54 13.69 -2.69
C ILE A 55 3.38 12.89 -2.10
N ALA A 56 2.17 13.20 -2.55
CA ALA A 56 0.99 12.48 -2.13
C ALA A 56 0.03 12.32 -3.30
N GLU A 57 -0.34 11.07 -3.60
CA GLU A 57 -1.17 10.72 -4.75
C GLU A 57 -2.37 9.87 -4.34
N PRO A 58 -3.54 9.99 -4.97
CA PRO A 58 -4.70 9.18 -4.63
C PRO A 58 -4.49 7.67 -4.90
N LYS A 59 -3.57 7.34 -5.80
CA LYS A 59 -3.24 5.97 -6.22
C LYS A 59 -1.75 5.84 -6.55
N TRP A 60 -1.23 4.62 -6.46
CA TRP A 60 0.13 4.27 -6.87
C TRP A 60 0.12 2.94 -7.65
N GLN A 61 0.88 2.84 -8.72
CA GLN A 61 0.98 1.59 -9.50
C GLN A 61 2.31 0.91 -9.26
N GLY A 62 2.27 -0.39 -9.02
CA GLY A 62 3.46 -1.21 -8.78
C GLY A 62 3.25 -2.32 -7.76
N GLU A 63 4.15 -3.30 -7.77
CA GLU A 63 4.15 -4.42 -6.82
C GLU A 63 4.33 -3.95 -5.37
N TYR A 64 5.09 -2.87 -5.18
CA TYR A 64 5.38 -2.29 -3.87
C TYR A 64 4.81 -0.88 -3.72
N LEU A 65 4.22 -0.63 -2.56
CA LEU A 65 3.93 0.71 -2.05
C LEU A 65 4.96 1.04 -0.97
N ASN A 66 5.82 2.02 -1.26
CA ASN A 66 6.84 2.49 -0.33
C ASN A 66 6.36 3.77 0.36
N ILE A 67 6.26 3.73 1.69
CA ILE A 67 5.94 4.88 2.53
C ILE A 67 7.21 5.21 3.32
N THR A 68 7.68 6.44 3.17
CA THR A 68 8.86 6.95 3.90
C THR A 68 8.43 7.99 4.91
N GLN A 69 9.13 8.05 6.04
CA GLN A 69 8.77 8.92 7.16
C GLN A 69 7.32 8.73 7.57
N VAL A 70 6.97 7.50 7.96
CA VAL A 70 5.61 7.12 8.36
C VAL A 70 5.08 8.06 9.43
N LYS A 71 3.84 8.53 9.27
CA LYS A 71 3.14 9.44 10.19
C LYS A 71 1.90 8.77 10.75
N ARG A 72 1.39 9.27 11.88
CA ARG A 72 0.13 8.79 12.44
C ARG A 72 -1.04 8.85 11.45
N ASP A 73 -1.08 9.86 10.58
CA ASP A 73 -2.12 9.98 9.55
C ASP A 73 -2.00 8.93 8.43
N ASP A 74 -0.88 8.19 8.35
CA ASP A 74 -0.74 7.04 7.45
C ASP A 74 -1.44 5.79 7.99
N MET A 75 -1.88 5.77 9.26
CA MET A 75 -2.67 4.65 9.80
C MET A 75 -3.93 4.37 8.98
N GLY A 76 -4.30 3.10 8.87
CA GLY A 76 -5.57 2.66 8.30
C GLY A 76 -5.40 1.59 7.23
N ALA A 77 -6.49 1.33 6.52
CA ALA A 77 -6.54 0.27 5.51
C ALA A 77 -6.10 0.75 4.13
N TYR A 78 -5.24 -0.05 3.53
CA TYR A 78 -4.76 0.05 2.15
C TYR A 78 -5.32 -1.10 1.35
N LEU A 79 -5.60 -0.85 0.08
CA LEU A 79 -6.04 -1.87 -0.87
C LEU A 79 -5.00 -1.98 -1.97
N CYS A 80 -4.46 -3.18 -2.18
CA CYS A 80 -3.84 -3.51 -3.46
C CYS A 80 -4.88 -4.16 -4.36
N ILE A 81 -5.02 -3.67 -5.58
CA ILE A 81 -6.03 -4.10 -6.54
C ILE A 81 -5.31 -4.61 -7.78
N ALA A 82 -5.54 -5.87 -8.13
CA ALA A 82 -4.97 -6.53 -9.27
C ALA A 82 -6.01 -6.64 -10.38
N ASN A 83 -5.67 -6.13 -11.56
CA ASN A 83 -6.55 -6.14 -12.73
C ASN A 83 -5.76 -6.51 -13.99
N ASN A 84 -6.31 -7.37 -14.83
CA ASN A 84 -5.76 -7.71 -16.14
C ASN A 84 -6.80 -7.67 -17.27
N GLY A 85 -7.96 -7.04 -17.04
CA GLY A 85 -9.08 -6.99 -17.98
C GLY A 85 -9.99 -8.22 -17.96
N VAL A 86 -9.58 -9.32 -17.31
CA VAL A 86 -10.42 -10.50 -17.10
C VAL A 86 -11.09 -10.42 -15.73
N GLN A 87 -12.41 -10.29 -15.72
CA GLN A 87 -13.19 -10.15 -14.49
C GLN A 87 -13.21 -11.46 -13.67
N PRO A 88 -13.30 -11.36 -12.32
CA PRO A 88 -13.25 -10.13 -11.54
C PRO A 88 -11.81 -9.63 -11.32
N ALA A 89 -11.64 -8.32 -11.14
CA ALA A 89 -10.47 -7.80 -10.45
C ALA A 89 -10.46 -8.30 -8.99
N VAL A 90 -9.29 -8.57 -8.44
CA VAL A 90 -9.12 -9.04 -7.05
C VAL A 90 -8.39 -7.99 -6.22
N SER A 91 -8.63 -7.98 -4.92
CA SER A 91 -7.98 -7.03 -4.02
C SER A 91 -7.63 -7.64 -2.67
N LYS A 92 -6.49 -7.25 -2.12
CA LYS A 92 -6.12 -7.53 -0.73
C LYS A 92 -6.22 -6.23 0.08
N ARG A 93 -6.81 -6.35 1.27
CA ARG A 93 -6.85 -5.30 2.28
C ARG A 93 -5.74 -5.52 3.30
N ILE A 94 -4.95 -4.47 3.55
CA ILE A 94 -3.82 -4.47 4.48
C ILE A 94 -3.99 -3.29 5.43
N VAL A 95 -4.01 -3.55 6.74
CA VAL A 95 -4.07 -2.52 7.77
C VAL A 95 -2.65 -2.12 8.17
N LEU A 96 -2.34 -0.83 8.02
CA LEU A 96 -1.13 -0.23 8.56
C LEU A 96 -1.43 0.39 9.92
N GLN A 97 -0.78 -0.09 10.97
CA GLN A 97 -0.75 0.51 12.29
C GLN A 97 0.58 1.21 12.50
N VAL A 98 0.55 2.35 13.19
CA VAL A 98 1.76 3.12 13.49
C VAL A 98 2.01 3.09 14.99
N ASN A 99 3.15 2.56 15.40
CA ASN A 99 3.58 2.66 16.78
C ASN A 99 4.00 4.10 17.06
N CYS A 100 3.15 4.80 17.79
CA CYS A 100 3.36 6.18 18.20
C CYS A 100 4.04 6.14 19.56
N MET A 101 5.36 6.31 19.63
CA MET A 101 5.98 6.59 20.91
C MET A 101 5.48 7.97 21.37
N LEU A 102 4.59 7.97 22.36
CA LEU A 102 4.28 9.17 23.13
C LEU A 102 5.55 9.52 23.90
N ASN A 103 6.24 10.57 23.48
CA ASN A 103 7.13 11.30 24.38
C ASN A 103 6.23 11.98 25.42
N ILE A 104 5.91 11.27 26.49
CA ILE A 104 5.46 11.86 27.76
C ILE A 104 6.71 12.32 28.50
#